data_AF-A0A0K6GSX1-F1
#
_entry.id   AF-A0A0K6GSX1-F1
#
_cell.length_a   1.000
_cell.length_b   1.000
_cell.length_c   1.000
_cell.angle_alpha   90.00
_cell.angle_beta   90.00
_cell.angle_gamma   90.00
#
_symmetry.space_group_name_H-M   'P 1'
#
loop_
_entity.id
_entity.type
_entity.pdbx_description
1 polymer ?
#
loop_
_entity_poly.entity_id
_entity_poly.type
_entity_poly.pdbx_seq_one_letter_code
_entity_poly.pdbx_strand_id
1 'polypeptide(L)'
;MEVFAAFAASLGLMVSYYLMRRLWRQLRYVKPRDRGIDPVGEAEVFLAYGKVSEAVRVLKATVREEPDNLPAKITLLRAYSHSGDSKAYSLLARDVESRLQGQPVWKTIQQHGRELDPTNPLFNR
;
A
#
# COMPACT_ATOMS: atom_id res chain seq x y z
N MET A 1 42.76 28.66 21.62
CA MET A 1 41.59 28.06 22.30
C MET A 1 40.29 28.16 21.50
N GLU A 2 40.22 28.88 20.37
CA GLU A 2 38.94 29.09 19.64
C GLU A 2 38.66 28.10 18.48
N VAL A 3 39.66 27.39 17.97
CA VAL A 3 39.48 26.52 16.79
C VAL A 3 38.70 25.22 17.12
N PHE A 4 38.77 24.73 18.35
CA PHE A 4 38.04 23.51 18.77
C PHE A 4 36.53 23.74 18.95
N ALA A 5 36.09 24.97 19.22
CA ALA A 5 34.66 25.29 19.37
C ALA A 5 33.90 25.27 18.02
N ALA A 6 34.56 25.64 16.93
CA ALA A 6 33.97 25.68 15.59
C ALA A 6 33.71 24.29 14.99
N PHE A 7 34.53 23.28 15.33
CA PHE A 7 34.34 21.89 14.89
C PHE A 7 33.26 21.14 15.69
N ALA A 8 33.05 21.48 16.96
CA ALA A 8 31.96 20.91 17.77
C ALA A 8 30.58 21.43 17.32
N ALA A 9 30.50 22.70 16.91
CA ALA A 9 29.29 23.31 16.38
C ALA A 9 28.86 22.70 15.02
N SER A 10 29.82 22.30 14.18
CA SER A 10 29.53 21.71 12.86
C SER A 10 29.03 20.26 12.95
N LEU A 11 29.55 19.44 13.88
CA LEU A 11 29.07 18.07 14.08
C LEU A 11 27.67 18.04 14.73
N GLY A 12 27.41 18.92 15.70
CA GLY A 12 26.09 19.05 16.32
C GLY A 12 25.01 19.51 15.33
N LEU A 13 25.33 20.47 14.46
CA LEU A 13 24.46 20.90 13.36
C LEU A 13 24.25 19.79 12.33
N MET A 14 25.27 18.98 12.03
CA MET A 14 25.17 17.87 11.09
C MET A 14 24.29 16.75 11.67
N VAL A 15 24.50 16.32 12.91
CA VAL A 15 23.65 15.32 13.59
C VAL A 15 22.21 15.81 13.72
N SER A 16 22.00 17.07 14.11
CA SER A 16 20.69 17.72 14.11
C SER A 16 20.07 17.73 12.71
N TYR A 17 20.83 18.08 11.67
CA TYR A 17 20.39 18.05 10.27
C TYR A 17 20.02 16.64 9.79
N TYR A 18 20.78 15.60 10.12
CA TYR A 18 20.48 14.22 9.73
C TYR A 18 19.28 13.66 10.49
N LEU A 19 19.15 13.97 11.78
CA LEU A 19 17.98 13.61 12.59
C LEU A 19 16.73 14.34 12.09
N MET A 20 16.83 15.64 11.86
CA MET A 20 15.77 16.47 11.27
C MET A 20 15.39 15.92 9.88
N ARG A 21 16.35 15.66 8.99
CA ARG A 21 16.08 15.07 7.66
C ARG A 21 15.48 13.66 7.72
N ARG A 22 15.76 12.88 8.77
CA ARG A 22 15.15 11.57 9.03
C ARG A 22 13.72 11.71 9.55
N LEU A 23 13.47 12.65 10.46
CA LEU A 23 12.16 13.01 10.96
C LEU A 23 11.26 13.59 9.85
N TRP A 24 11.78 14.52 9.06
CA TRP A 24 11.09 15.11 7.91
C TRP A 24 10.76 14.07 6.85
N ARG A 25 11.58 13.03 6.63
CA ARG A 25 11.26 11.93 5.70
C ARG A 25 10.04 11.11 6.14
N GLN A 26 9.86 10.90 7.43
CA GLN A 26 8.68 10.20 7.97
C GLN A 26 7.42 11.08 7.94
N LEU A 27 7.57 12.40 8.05
CA LEU A 27 6.47 13.37 8.00
C LEU A 27 6.04 13.77 6.58
N ARG A 28 6.85 13.54 5.54
CA ARG A 28 6.57 13.92 4.15
C ARG A 28 5.69 12.93 3.37
N TYR A 29 4.93 12.08 4.04
CA TYR A 29 3.89 11.30 3.38
C TYR A 29 2.62 12.13 3.29
N VAL A 30 2.46 12.86 2.18
CA VAL A 30 1.21 13.56 1.88
C VAL A 30 0.27 12.56 1.22
N LYS A 31 -0.88 12.31 1.85
CA LYS A 31 -1.84 11.31 1.39
C LYS A 31 -2.37 11.68 0.01
N PRO A 32 -2.81 10.71 -0.81
CA PRO A 32 -3.28 10.99 -2.17
C PRO A 32 -4.44 11.99 -2.19
N ARG A 33 -5.45 11.79 -1.32
CA ARG A 33 -6.61 12.69 -1.21
C ARG A 33 -6.24 14.12 -0.80
N ASP A 34 -5.24 14.28 0.06
CA ASP A 34 -4.74 15.59 0.49
C ASP A 34 -3.96 16.30 -0.62
N ARG A 35 -3.55 15.56 -1.67
CA ARG A 35 -3.00 16.07 -2.93
C ARG A 35 -4.09 16.30 -4.00
N GLY A 36 -5.36 16.02 -3.71
CA GLY A 36 -6.45 16.02 -4.70
C GLY A 36 -6.39 14.85 -5.69
N ILE A 37 -5.63 13.80 -5.37
CA ILE A 37 -5.41 12.64 -6.22
C ILE A 37 -6.21 11.47 -5.67
N ASP A 38 -6.99 10.79 -6.53
CA ASP A 38 -7.66 9.55 -6.15
C ASP A 38 -6.62 8.47 -5.80
N PRO A 39 -6.60 7.94 -4.57
CA PRO A 39 -5.66 6.89 -4.17
C PRO A 39 -5.78 5.63 -5.01
N VAL A 40 -6.97 5.31 -5.52
CA VAL A 40 -7.16 4.15 -6.40
C VAL A 40 -6.42 4.40 -7.71
N GLY A 41 -6.70 5.51 -8.39
CA GLY A 41 -5.99 5.92 -9.60
C GLY A 41 -4.47 5.99 -9.44
N GLU A 42 -3.95 6.55 -8.33
CA GLU A 42 -2.50 6.58 -8.06
C GLU A 42 -1.92 5.15 -7.96
N ALA A 43 -2.62 4.24 -7.29
CA ALA A 43 -2.19 2.85 -7.19
C ALA A 43 -2.26 2.10 -8.52
N GLU A 44 -3.25 2.39 -9.38
CA GLU A 44 -3.31 1.81 -10.72
C GLU A 44 -2.11 2.22 -11.58
N VAL A 45 -1.71 3.50 -11.50
CA VAL A 45 -0.48 3.98 -12.14
C VAL A 45 0.73 3.22 -11.60
N PHE A 46 0.85 3.03 -10.29
CA PHE A 46 1.94 2.24 -9.72
C PHE A 46 1.96 0.79 -10.24
N LEU A 47 0.81 0.12 -10.34
CA LEU A 47 0.72 -1.23 -10.90
C LEU A 47 1.14 -1.27 -12.37
N ALA A 48 0.72 -0.28 -13.18
CA ALA A 48 1.10 -0.19 -14.60
C ALA A 48 2.63 -0.07 -14.80
N TYR A 49 3.33 0.56 -13.85
CA TYR A 49 4.80 0.65 -13.84
C TYR A 49 5.50 -0.47 -13.06
N GLY A 50 4.77 -1.51 -12.63
CA GLY A 50 5.32 -2.63 -11.86
C GLY A 50 5.74 -2.29 -10.42
N LYS A 51 5.35 -1.12 -9.90
CA LYS A 51 5.64 -0.64 -8.53
C LYS A 51 4.63 -1.18 -7.52
N VAL A 52 4.58 -2.51 -7.40
CA VAL A 52 3.54 -3.21 -6.62
C VAL A 52 3.58 -2.83 -5.14
N SER A 53 4.77 -2.71 -4.56
CA SER A 53 4.96 -2.34 -3.14
C SER A 53 4.37 -0.97 -2.81
N GLU A 54 4.55 0.00 -3.70
CA GLU A 54 4.00 1.36 -3.57
C GLU A 54 2.47 1.35 -3.68
N ALA A 55 1.92 0.59 -4.63
CA ALA A 55 0.48 0.42 -4.78
C ALA A 55 -0.14 -0.18 -3.51
N VAL A 56 0.42 -1.28 -2.99
CA VAL A 56 -0.05 -1.91 -1.75
C VAL A 56 -0.02 -0.92 -0.58
N ARG A 57 1.07 -0.14 -0.44
CA ARG A 57 1.19 0.85 0.64
C ARG A 57 0.09 1.91 0.58
N VAL A 58 -0.19 2.45 -0.60
CA VAL A 58 -1.23 3.47 -0.81
C VAL A 58 -2.61 2.89 -0.49
N LEU A 59 -2.92 1.73 -1.07
CA LEU A 59 -4.23 1.10 -0.91
C LEU A 59 -4.49 0.62 0.52
N LYS A 60 -3.48 0.09 1.23
CA LYS A 60 -3.62 -0.25 2.66
C LYS A 60 -3.88 0.98 3.52
N ALA A 61 -3.26 2.11 3.21
CA ALA A 61 -3.54 3.37 3.91
C ALA A 61 -4.98 3.82 3.66
N THR A 62 -5.45 3.75 2.40
CA THR A 62 -6.82 4.07 2.03
C THR A 62 -7.83 3.16 2.72
N VAL A 63 -7.68 1.83 2.66
CA VAL A 63 -8.61 0.88 3.28
C VAL A 63 -8.64 1.03 4.81
N ARG A 64 -7.52 1.42 5.45
CA ARG A 64 -7.50 1.70 6.89
C ARG A 64 -8.31 2.95 7.26
N GLU A 65 -8.31 3.96 6.39
CA GLU A 65 -9.03 5.23 6.61
C GLU A 65 -10.47 5.17 6.14
N GLU A 66 -10.75 4.37 5.11
CA GLU A 66 -12.05 4.19 4.48
C GLU A 66 -12.35 2.68 4.33
N PRO A 67 -12.73 2.00 5.41
CA PRO A 67 -12.92 0.54 5.41
C PRO A 67 -14.00 0.06 4.44
N ASP A 68 -14.94 0.92 4.04
CA ASP A 68 -16.02 0.56 3.11
C ASP A 68 -15.70 0.85 1.64
N ASN A 69 -14.52 1.43 1.35
CA ASN A 69 -14.07 1.77 0.00
C ASN A 69 -13.77 0.50 -0.81
N LEU A 70 -14.81 -0.02 -1.46
CA LEU A 70 -14.77 -1.24 -2.24
C LEU A 70 -13.83 -1.15 -3.46
N PRO A 71 -13.78 -0.04 -4.22
CA PRO A 71 -12.77 0.15 -5.28
C PRO A 71 -11.34 -0.03 -4.78
N ALA A 72 -10.98 0.57 -3.63
CA ALA A 72 -9.66 0.42 -3.04
C ALA A 72 -9.36 -1.04 -2.64
N LYS A 73 -10.34 -1.76 -2.08
CA LYS A 73 -10.19 -3.19 -1.74
C LYS A 73 -9.99 -4.06 -2.99
N ILE A 74 -10.73 -3.81 -4.06
CA ILE A 74 -10.58 -4.56 -5.33
C ILE A 74 -9.19 -4.32 -5.94
N THR A 75 -8.75 -3.07 -5.99
CA THR A 75 -7.41 -2.72 -6.50
C THR A 75 -6.31 -3.28 -5.59
N LEU A 76 -6.56 -3.39 -4.28
CA LEU A 76 -5.63 -4.02 -3.34
C LEU A 76 -5.53 -5.54 -3.53
N LEU A 77 -6.63 -6.22 -3.84
CA LEU A 77 -6.61 -7.63 -4.25
C LEU A 77 -5.74 -7.82 -5.50
N ARG A 78 -5.90 -6.97 -6.52
CA ARG A 78 -5.07 -7.01 -7.72
C ARG A 78 -3.58 -6.80 -7.37
N ALA A 79 -3.27 -5.83 -6.51
CA ALA A 79 -1.91 -5.60 -6.06
C ALA A 79 -1.32 -6.81 -5.29
N TYR A 80 -2.12 -7.45 -4.42
CA TYR A 80 -1.69 -8.67 -3.73
C TYR A 80 -1.44 -9.81 -4.71
N SER A 81 -2.27 -9.96 -5.74
CA SER A 81 -2.04 -10.94 -6.81
C SER A 81 -0.71 -10.73 -7.52
N HIS A 82 -0.34 -9.49 -7.84
CA HIS A 82 0.97 -9.20 -8.43
C HIS A 82 2.13 -9.46 -7.47
N SER A 83 1.94 -9.25 -6.17
CA SER A 83 2.99 -9.48 -5.16
C SER A 83 3.17 -10.94 -4.76
N GLY A 84 2.21 -11.82 -5.07
CA GLY A 84 2.19 -13.21 -4.60
C GLY A 84 1.80 -13.36 -3.12
N ASP A 85 1.27 -12.32 -2.46
CA ASP A 85 0.86 -12.37 -1.05
C ASP A 85 -0.50 -13.10 -0.91
N SER A 86 -0.44 -14.43 -1.01
CA SER A 86 -1.59 -15.33 -0.95
C SER A 86 -2.41 -15.20 0.34
N LYS A 87 -1.73 -14.98 1.47
CA LYS A 87 -2.37 -14.82 2.78
C LYS A 87 -3.17 -13.52 2.84
N ALA A 88 -2.57 -12.40 2.48
CA ALA A 88 -3.27 -11.12 2.48
C ALA A 88 -4.40 -11.10 1.44
N TYR A 89 -4.17 -11.71 0.28
CA TYR A 89 -5.19 -11.90 -0.75
C TYR A 89 -6.41 -12.63 -0.22
N SER A 90 -6.21 -13.79 0.41
CA SER A 90 -7.30 -14.64 0.93
C SER A 90 -8.10 -13.97 2.03
N LEU A 91 -7.44 -13.26 2.95
CA LEU A 91 -8.11 -12.50 4.01
C LEU A 91 -8.99 -11.39 3.45
N LEU A 92 -8.46 -10.61 2.49
CA LEU A 92 -9.22 -9.52 1.87
C LEU A 92 -10.34 -10.04 0.96
N ALA A 93 -10.12 -11.16 0.26
CA ALA A 93 -11.12 -11.77 -0.60
C ALA A 93 -12.33 -12.25 0.22
N ARG A 94 -12.08 -12.81 1.42
CA ARG A 94 -13.16 -13.19 2.35
C ARG A 94 -13.97 -11.98 2.81
N ASP A 95 -13.30 -10.87 3.12
CA ASP A 95 -13.94 -9.62 3.56
C ASP A 95 -14.87 -9.02 2.49
N VAL A 96 -14.51 -9.12 1.20
CA VAL A 96 -15.33 -8.59 0.11
C VAL A 96 -16.32 -9.57 -0.51
N GLU A 97 -16.24 -10.87 -0.17
CA GLU A 97 -17.05 -11.96 -0.76
C GLU A 97 -18.54 -11.61 -0.78
N SER A 98 -19.12 -11.26 0.37
CA SER A 98 -20.56 -10.98 0.50
C SER A 98 -21.06 -9.83 -0.39
N ARG A 99 -20.17 -8.88 -0.72
CA ARG A 99 -20.50 -7.71 -1.55
C ARG A 99 -20.31 -7.98 -3.03
N LEU A 100 -19.39 -8.87 -3.39
CA LEU A 100 -18.98 -9.10 -4.77
C LEU A 100 -19.48 -10.41 -5.36
N GLN A 101 -19.94 -11.35 -4.53
CA GLN A 101 -20.49 -12.62 -5.01
C GLN A 101 -21.57 -12.40 -6.06
N GLY A 102 -21.50 -13.16 -7.16
CA GLY A 102 -22.40 -13.01 -8.31
C GLY A 102 -21.99 -11.94 -9.33
N GLN A 103 -21.04 -11.06 -9.00
CA GLN A 103 -20.52 -10.06 -9.94
C GLN A 103 -19.39 -10.62 -10.81
N PRO A 104 -19.18 -10.12 -12.05
CA PRO A 104 -18.08 -10.56 -12.91
C PRO A 104 -16.70 -10.43 -12.27
N VAL A 105 -16.46 -9.36 -11.50
CA VAL A 105 -15.19 -9.12 -10.79
C VAL A 105 -14.86 -10.24 -9.80
N TRP A 106 -15.86 -10.90 -9.22
CA TRP A 106 -15.64 -12.02 -8.31
C TRP A 106 -15.00 -13.22 -9.01
N LYS A 107 -15.36 -13.50 -10.26
CA LYS A 107 -14.75 -14.58 -11.04
C LYS A 107 -13.26 -14.35 -11.26
N THR A 108 -12.87 -13.11 -11.53
CA THR A 108 -11.46 -12.71 -11.64
C THR A 108 -10.74 -12.87 -10.30
N ILE A 109 -11.38 -12.50 -9.19
CA ILE A 109 -10.81 -12.70 -7.84
C ILE A 109 -10.59 -14.19 -7.56
N GLN A 110 -11.56 -15.04 -7.89
CA GLN A 110 -11.42 -16.48 -7.70
C GLN A 110 -10.34 -17.07 -8.61
N GLN A 111 -10.20 -16.60 -9.85
CA GLN A 111 -9.15 -17.06 -10.75
C GLN A 111 -7.76 -16.80 -10.18
N HIS A 112 -7.44 -15.55 -9.82
CA HIS A 112 -6.15 -15.21 -9.22
C HIS A 112 -5.97 -15.87 -7.85
N GLY A 113 -7.05 -16.00 -7.07
CA GLY A 113 -7.02 -16.75 -5.82
C GLY A 113 -6.62 -18.22 -6.01
N ARG A 114 -7.12 -18.90 -7.04
CA ARG A 114 -6.70 -20.27 -7.36
C ARG A 114 -5.24 -20.37 -7.79
N GLU A 115 -4.72 -19.36 -8.49
CA GLU A 115 -3.30 -19.29 -8.87
C GLU A 115 -2.39 -19.15 -7.63
N LEU A 116 -2.85 -18.44 -6.59
CA LEU A 116 -2.09 -18.17 -5.37
C LEU A 116 -2.27 -19.23 -4.26
N ASP A 117 -3.47 -19.77 -4.13
CA ASP A 117 -3.83 -20.82 -3.15
C ASP A 117 -4.91 -21.73 -3.73
N PRO A 118 -4.51 -22.77 -4.50
CA PRO A 118 -5.42 -23.73 -5.10
C PRO A 118 -6.27 -24.49 -4.07
N THR A 119 -5.80 -24.58 -2.83
CA THR A 119 -6.43 -25.38 -1.77
C THR A 119 -7.53 -24.63 -1.03
N ASN A 120 -7.61 -23.30 -1.18
CA ASN A 120 -8.59 -22.49 -0.48
C ASN A 120 -10.00 -22.67 -1.07
N PRO A 121 -10.98 -23.17 -0.30
CA PRO A 121 -12.34 -23.37 -0.81
C PRO A 121 -13.04 -22.08 -1.27
N LEU A 122 -12.58 -20.89 -0.83
CA LEU A 122 -13.12 -19.60 -1.28
C LEU A 122 -13.06 -19.45 -2.81
N PHE A 123 -12.01 -19.99 -3.43
CA PHE A 123 -11.72 -19.78 -4.83
C PHE A 123 -12.20 -20.91 -5.75
N ASN A 124 -12.78 -21.97 -5.18
CA ASN A 124 -13.21 -23.18 -5.90
C ASN A 124 -14.74 -23.35 -5.94
N ARG A 125 -15.49 -22.37 -5.42
CA ARG A 125 -16.96 -22.38 -5.36
C ARG A 125 -17.59 -21.60 -6.50
#